data_AF-F4XRG1-F1
#
_entry.id   AF-F4XRG1-F1
#
_cell.length_a   1.000
_cell.length_b   1.000
_cell.length_c   1.000
_cell.angle_alpha   90.00
_cell.angle_beta   90.00
_cell.angle_gamma   90.00
#
_symmetry.space_group_name_H-M   'P 1'
#
loop_
_entity.id
_entity.type
_entity.pdbx_description
1 polymer ?
#
loop_
_entity_poly.entity_id
_entity_poly.type
_entity_poly.pdbx_seq_one_letter_code
_entity_poly.pdbx_strand_id
1 'polypeptide(L)' 'MIQDTISINPYAGKKLVGNLAGFFSMRLSYKDRIIYTIDNEQKLIYIHRAKTHYGE' A
#
# COMPACT_ATOMS: atom_id res chain seq x y z
N MET A 1 -13.02 6.01 5.11
CA MET A 1 -12.73 5.04 6.17
C MET A 1 -11.71 4.01 5.66
N ILE A 2 -10.47 4.44 5.41
CA ILE A 2 -9.33 3.61 4.93
C ILE A 2 -8.06 3.92 5.75
N GLN A 3 -8.07 4.96 6.60
CA GLN A 3 -6.89 5.49 7.27
C GLN A 3 -6.16 4.46 8.14
N ASP A 4 -6.88 3.49 8.71
CA ASP A 4 -6.28 2.55 9.67
C ASP A 4 -6.03 1.15 9.11
N THR A 5 -6.44 0.85 7.87
CA THR A 5 -6.39 -0.53 7.35
C THR A 5 -4.96 -1.06 7.25
N ILE A 6 -4.00 -0.23 6.78
CA ILE A 6 -2.60 -0.65 6.64
C ILE A 6 -1.93 -0.84 8.01
N SER A 7 -2.26 0.01 8.99
CA SER A 7 -1.70 -0.07 10.34
C SER A 7 -2.27 -1.25 11.14
N ILE A 8 -3.55 -1.59 10.94
CA ILE A 8 -4.23 -2.71 11.62
C ILE A 8 -3.91 -4.04 10.94
N ASN A 9 -3.99 -4.08 9.61
CA ASN A 9 -3.75 -5.28 8.81
C ASN A 9 -3.03 -4.93 7.49
N PRO A 10 -1.69 -4.87 7.52
CA PRO A 10 -0.90 -4.53 6.33
C PRO A 10 -1.01 -5.58 5.22
N TYR A 11 -1.51 -6.78 5.49
CA TYR A 11 -1.69 -7.82 4.47
C TYR A 11 -3.01 -7.73 3.70
N ALA A 12 -3.89 -6.80 4.07
CA ALA A 12 -5.17 -6.58 3.39
C ALA A 12 -5.02 -6.02 1.96
N GLY A 13 -3.84 -5.52 1.60
CA GLY A 13 -3.55 -5.10 0.22
C GLY A 13 -3.42 -6.28 -0.74
N LYS A 14 -3.62 -6.01 -2.03
CA LYS A 14 -3.36 -7.00 -3.08
C LYS A 14 -1.86 -7.13 -3.31
N LYS A 15 -1.30 -8.33 -3.11
CA LYS A 15 0.09 -8.64 -3.47
C LYS A 15 0.27 -8.51 -4.99
N LEU A 16 1.30 -7.78 -5.39
CA LEU A 16 1.67 -7.57 -6.78
C LEU A 16 2.60 -8.69 -7.27
N VAL A 17 2.69 -8.84 -8.59
CA VAL A 17 3.40 -9.93 -9.27
C VAL A 17 4.35 -9.36 -10.34
N GLY A 18 5.19 -10.23 -10.92
CA GLY A 18 6.18 -9.84 -11.93
C GLY A 18 7.26 -8.94 -11.36
N ASN A 19 7.59 -7.85 -12.06
CA ASN A 19 8.61 -6.89 -11.63
C ASN A 19 8.27 -6.16 -10.31
N LEU A 20 7.01 -6.23 -9.87
CA LEU A 20 6.55 -5.68 -8.59
C LEU A 20 6.27 -6.78 -7.55
N ALA A 21 6.77 -8.00 -7.76
CA ALA A 21 6.69 -9.05 -6.76
C ALA A 21 7.30 -8.57 -5.43
N GLY A 22 6.58 -8.79 -4.34
CA GLY A 22 6.96 -8.30 -3.00
C GLY A 22 6.27 -7.00 -2.59
N PHE A 23 5.69 -6.26 -3.53
CA PHE A 23 4.88 -5.09 -3.24
C PHE A 23 3.41 -5.46 -2.99
N PHE A 24 2.73 -4.58 -2.26
CA PHE A 24 1.29 -4.61 -2.02
C PHE A 24 0.65 -3.35 -2.59
N SER A 25 -0.59 -3.47 -3.05
CA SER A 25 -1.40 -2.34 -3.48
C SER A 25 -2.72 -2.28 -2.72
N MET A 26 -3.04 -1.11 -2.19
CA MET A 26 -4.33 -0.82 -1.57
C MET A 26 -4.99 0.37 -2.27
N ARG A 27 -6.30 0.31 -2.50
CA ARG A 27 -7.06 1.45 -3.05
C ARG A 27 -7.27 2.48 -1.96
N LEU A 28 -7.04 3.76 -2.29
CA LEU A 28 -7.46 4.91 -1.48
C LEU A 28 -8.77 5.51 -2.00
N SER A 29 -8.94 5.50 -3.32
CA SER A 29 -10.16 5.93 -4.01
C SER A 29 -10.40 4.98 -5.19
N TYR A 30 -11.40 5.27 -6.03
CA TYR A 30 -11.60 4.51 -7.27
C TYR A 30 -10.35 4.55 -8.18
N LYS A 31 -9.70 5.71 -8.25
CA LYS A 31 -8.54 5.99 -9.12
C LYS A 31 -7.19 5.82 -8.40
N ASP A 32 -7.15 6.06 -7.09
CA ASP A 32 -5.91 6.16 -6.34
C ASP A 32 -5.51 4.87 -5.64
N ARG A 33 -4.19 4.64 -5.59
CA ARG A 33 -3.58 3.49 -4.93
C ARG A 33 -2.37 3.90 -4.11
N ILE A 34 -2.23 3.26 -2.96
CA ILE A 34 -0.97 3.15 -2.24
C ILE A 34 -0.24 1.91 -2.74
N ILE A 35 1.06 2.05 -2.95
CA ILE A 35 2.00 0.95 -3.20
C ILE A 35 2.97 0.91 -2.01
N TYR A 36 3.09 -0.25 -1.37
CA TYR A 36 3.90 -0.42 -0.17
C TYR A 36 4.55 -1.80 -0.09
N THR A 37 5.56 -1.94 0.77
CA THR A 37 6.15 -3.23 1.15
C THR A 37 6.07 -3.42 2.66
N ILE A 38 6.15 -4.68 3.11
CA ILE A 38 6.11 -5.05 4.53
C ILE A 38 7.45 -5.70 4.87
N ASP A 39 8.12 -5.16 5.88
CA ASP A 39 9.28 -5.77 6.51
C ASP A 39 8.84 -6.39 7.84
N ASN A 40 8.82 -7.72 7.88
CA ASN A 40 8.35 -8.48 9.02
C ASN A 40 9.34 -8.56 10.17
N GLU A 41 10.63 -8.41 9.88
CA GLU A 41 11.68 -8.50 10.88
C GLU A 41 11.71 -7.21 11.67
N GLN A 42 11.70 -6.07 10.96
CA GLN A 42 11.71 -4.74 11.58
C GLN A 42 10.33 -4.24 12.00
N LYS A 43 9.25 -4.95 11.62
CA LYS A 43 7.85 -4.51 11.81
C LYS A 43 7.57 -3.16 11.16
N LEU A 44 8.14 -2.93 9.98
CA LEU A 44 8.02 -1.68 9.24
C LEU A 44 7.19 -1.85 7.98
N ILE A 45 6.47 -0.78 7.63
CA ILE A 45 5.73 -0.67 6.37
C ILE A 45 6.33 0.49 5.61
N TYR A 46 6.84 0.21 4.40
CA TYR A 46 7.43 1.24 3.55
C TYR A 46 6.43 1.66 2.48
N ILE A 47 6.02 2.92 2.52
CA ILE A 47 5.15 3.50 1.49
C ILE A 47 6.02 4.01 0.35
N HIS A 48 5.91 3.40 -0.83
CA HIS A 48 6.69 3.78 -2.01
C HIS A 48 5.97 4.82 -2.87
N ARG A 49 4.63 4.77 -2.89
CA ARG A 49 3.80 5.73 -3.61
C ARG A 49 2.44 5.82 -2.94
N ALA A 50 1.97 7.04 -2.74
CA ALA A 50 0.57 7.34 -2.44
C ALA A 50 0.12 8.40 -3.45
N LYS A 51 -0.72 8.02 -4.43
CA LYS A 51 -1.33 9.03 -5.30
C LYS A 51 -2.55 9.57 -4.56
N THR A 52 -2.56 10.85 -4.23
CA THR A 52 -3.74 11.57 -3.75
C THR A 52 -4.22 12.45 -4.89
N HIS A 53 -5.51 12.43 -5.22
CA HIS A 53 -6.10 13.19 -6.33
C HIS A 53 -6.10 14.72 -6.14
N TYR A 54 -5.16 15.29 -5.40
CA TYR A 54 -4.97 16.75 -5.33
C TYR A 54 -3.50 17.06 -5.56
N GLY A 55 -3.21 17.57 -6.76
CA GLY A 55 -1.87 17.88 -7.24
C GLY A 55 -1.72 17.96 -8.77
N GLU A 56 -2.83 17.98 -9.52
CA GLU A 56 -3.17 18.83 -10.69
C GLU A 56 -4.60 18.49 -11.14
#